data_AF-A0A917YBX5-F1
#
_entry.id   AF-A0A917YBX5-F1
#
_cell.length_a   1.000
_cell.length_b   1.000
_cell.length_c   1.000
_cell.angle_alpha   90.00
_cell.angle_beta   90.00
_cell.angle_gamma   90.00
#
_symmetry.space_group_name_H-M   'P 1'
#
loop_
_entity.id
_entity.type
_entity.pdbx_description
1 polymer ?
#
loop_
_entity_poly.entity_id
_entity_poly.type
_entity_poly.pdbx_seq_one_letter_code
_entity_poly.pdbx_strand_id
1 'polypeptide(L)'
;MEYERSHYRPVEANWTDLRVETQLKQGERAMTAWCHGATGIGLARLCSLQLLDDPAMKEEVEAALRTTLSKGFGGNHCLCHGDLGNLELLIQAADTKMWEWVSADLQRITTSILGDIHLGWACGMLPDIDLPGLMTGLAGIGYQLLRIAAPRTVPSVLLLSPSPR
;
A
#
# COMPACT_ATOMS: atom_id res chain seq x y z
N MET A 1 -0.46 -18.56 -6.91
CA MET A 1 -0.73 -18.35 -5.47
C MET A 1 0.08 -19.28 -4.58
N GLU A 2 0.18 -20.59 -4.85
CA GLU A 2 0.94 -21.54 -4.00
C GLU A 2 2.40 -21.10 -3.74
N TYR A 3 3.09 -20.64 -4.79
CA TYR A 3 4.47 -20.17 -4.67
C TYR A 3 4.57 -18.93 -3.78
N GLU A 4 3.71 -17.93 -3.93
CA GLU A 4 3.75 -16.75 -3.07
C GLU A 4 3.37 -17.08 -1.62
N ARG A 5 2.43 -18.01 -1.41
CA ARG A 5 2.03 -18.49 -0.08
C ARG A 5 3.18 -19.14 0.67
N SER A 6 4.03 -19.91 -0.01
CA SER A 6 5.18 -20.55 0.64
C SER A 6 6.20 -19.55 1.21
N HIS A 7 6.10 -18.26 0.84
CA HIS A 7 6.98 -17.19 1.32
C HIS A 7 6.37 -16.32 2.42
N TYR A 8 5.11 -16.56 2.80
CA TYR A 8 4.46 -15.88 3.92
C TYR A 8 5.10 -16.31 5.24
N ARG A 9 5.42 -15.34 6.11
CA ARG A 9 5.98 -15.56 7.44
C ARG A 9 4.95 -15.15 8.50
N PRO A 10 4.33 -16.10 9.21
CA PRO A 10 3.32 -15.79 10.23
C PRO A 10 3.81 -14.86 11.34
N VAL A 11 5.08 -15.01 11.76
CA VAL A 11 5.69 -14.17 12.81
C VAL A 11 5.76 -12.70 12.40
N GLU A 12 6.00 -12.43 11.12
CA GLU A 12 6.13 -11.07 10.59
C GLU A 12 4.79 -10.52 10.07
N ALA A 13 3.80 -11.42 9.90
CA ALA A 13 2.55 -11.23 9.19
C ALA A 13 2.76 -10.64 7.78
N ASN A 14 3.83 -11.07 7.11
CA ASN A 14 4.27 -10.48 5.84
C ASN A 14 4.99 -11.53 4.96
N TRP A 15 5.24 -11.18 3.70
CA TRP A 15 5.93 -12.02 2.75
C TRP A 15 7.41 -11.67 2.68
N THR A 16 8.23 -12.71 2.58
CA THR A 16 9.70 -12.58 2.51
C THR A 16 10.11 -11.85 1.24
N ASP A 17 10.98 -10.85 1.37
CA ASP A 17 11.66 -10.27 0.21
C ASP A 17 12.84 -11.15 -0.21
N LEU A 18 12.67 -11.88 -1.32
CA LEU A 18 13.66 -12.82 -1.84
C LEU A 18 14.91 -12.15 -2.42
N ARG A 19 14.89 -10.83 -2.63
CA ARG A 19 16.07 -10.08 -3.09
C ARG A 19 17.12 -9.92 -1.98
N VAL A 20 16.71 -10.08 -0.72
CA VAL A 20 17.51 -9.83 0.49
C VAL A 20 18.39 -11.02 0.86
N GLU A 21 18.40 -12.10 0.08
CA GLU A 21 19.30 -13.25 0.30
C GLU A 21 20.79 -12.88 0.25
N THR A 22 21.15 -11.68 -0.23
CA THR A 22 22.56 -11.30 -0.38
C THR A 22 23.13 -10.30 0.65
N GLN A 23 22.41 -9.32 1.24
CA GLN A 23 23.15 -8.19 1.90
C GLN A 23 22.52 -7.40 3.07
N LEU A 24 21.53 -7.86 3.86
CA LEU A 24 21.10 -7.09 5.06
C LEU A 24 21.01 -7.89 6.38
N LYS A 25 21.37 -7.19 7.47
CA LYS A 25 21.36 -7.68 8.86
C LYS A 25 19.96 -8.15 9.28
N GLN A 26 19.91 -9.09 10.22
CA GLN A 26 18.80 -9.96 10.63
C GLN A 26 17.50 -9.28 11.16
N GLY A 27 17.15 -8.04 10.78
CA GLY A 27 16.00 -7.29 11.30
C GLY A 27 14.95 -6.83 10.28
N GLU A 28 15.27 -6.67 9.00
CA GLU A 28 14.38 -6.06 8.00
C GLU A 28 14.24 -6.94 6.75
N ARG A 29 13.60 -8.10 6.89
CA ARG A 29 13.42 -9.05 5.77
C ARG A 29 12.11 -8.88 5.00
N ALA A 30 11.20 -8.03 5.48
CA ALA A 30 9.92 -7.79 4.84
C ALA A 30 9.52 -6.31 4.96
N MET A 31 9.49 -5.61 3.82
CA MET A 31 8.96 -4.25 3.72
C MET A 31 7.44 -4.23 3.83
N THR A 32 6.85 -3.09 4.19
CA THR A 32 5.40 -2.87 4.12
C THR A 32 5.15 -1.76 3.11
N ALA A 33 5.19 -2.13 1.83
CA ALA A 33 5.14 -1.20 0.70
C ALA A 33 4.37 -1.80 -0.49
N TRP A 34 3.96 -0.94 -1.43
CA TRP A 34 3.36 -1.37 -2.69
C TRP A 34 4.34 -2.17 -3.54
N CYS A 35 5.58 -1.71 -3.67
CA CYS A 35 6.58 -2.40 -4.50
C CYS A 35 6.96 -3.75 -3.89
N HIS A 36 7.07 -3.84 -2.56
CA HIS A 36 7.50 -5.03 -1.84
C HIS A 36 6.76 -5.17 -0.50
N GLY A 37 6.03 -6.27 -0.35
CA GLY A 37 5.43 -6.72 0.91
C GLY A 37 3.91 -6.58 0.97
N ALA A 38 3.41 -6.48 2.20
CA ALA A 38 2.00 -6.64 2.54
C ALA A 38 1.06 -5.78 1.69
N THR A 39 1.35 -4.49 1.49
CA THR A 39 0.48 -3.60 0.72
C THR A 39 0.30 -4.07 -0.73
N GLY A 40 1.40 -4.29 -1.45
CA GLY A 40 1.36 -4.71 -2.85
C GLY A 40 0.69 -6.06 -3.04
N ILE A 41 0.98 -7.01 -2.14
CA ILE A 41 0.37 -8.33 -2.16
C ILE A 41 -1.13 -8.23 -1.84
N GLY A 42 -1.51 -7.46 -0.83
CA GLY A 42 -2.90 -7.21 -0.48
C GLY A 42 -3.69 -6.63 -1.65
N LEU A 43 -3.15 -5.64 -2.35
CA LEU A 43 -3.78 -5.05 -3.55
C LEU A 43 -3.94 -6.10 -4.66
N ALA A 44 -2.89 -6.88 -4.93
CA ALA A 44 -2.95 -7.94 -5.94
C ALA A 44 -3.99 -9.02 -5.60
N ARG A 45 -4.09 -9.43 -4.33
CA ARG A 45 -5.08 -10.40 -3.85
C ARG A 45 -6.50 -9.84 -3.90
N LEU A 46 -6.68 -8.59 -3.49
CA LEU A 46 -7.96 -7.91 -3.53
C LEU A 46 -8.51 -7.83 -4.97
N CYS A 47 -7.68 -7.49 -5.94
CA CYS A 47 -8.07 -7.55 -7.36
C CYS A 47 -8.35 -8.98 -7.83
N SER A 48 -7.51 -9.94 -7.42
CA SER A 48 -7.67 -11.34 -7.81
C SER A 48 -8.99 -11.96 -7.33
N LEU A 49 -9.49 -11.56 -6.15
CA LEU A 49 -10.77 -11.99 -5.60
C LEU A 49 -11.98 -11.64 -6.49
N GLN A 50 -11.84 -10.70 -7.42
CA GLN A 50 -12.90 -10.38 -8.38
C GLN A 50 -13.04 -11.43 -9.49
N LEU A 51 -12.01 -12.25 -9.68
CA LEU A 51 -11.90 -13.22 -10.78
C LEU A 51 -11.76 -14.66 -10.28
N LEU A 52 -11.27 -14.84 -9.05
CA LEU A 52 -10.94 -16.13 -8.46
C LEU A 52 -11.72 -16.32 -7.16
N ASP A 53 -12.37 -17.47 -7.02
CA ASP A 53 -13.01 -17.88 -5.77
C ASP A 53 -12.02 -18.69 -4.93
N ASP A 54 -11.20 -17.99 -4.15
CA ASP A 54 -10.20 -18.58 -3.26
C ASP A 54 -10.38 -18.03 -1.84
N PRO A 55 -10.95 -18.81 -0.90
CA PRO A 55 -11.18 -18.37 0.47
C PRO A 55 -9.90 -17.94 1.19
N ALA A 56 -8.75 -18.57 0.90
CA ALA A 56 -7.48 -18.23 1.54
C ALA A 56 -7.00 -16.82 1.15
N MET A 57 -7.39 -16.32 -0.04
CA MET A 57 -7.05 -14.94 -0.42
C MET A 57 -7.74 -13.91 0.47
N LYS A 58 -8.93 -14.19 1.02
CA LYS A 58 -9.58 -13.26 1.95
C LYS A 58 -8.77 -13.10 3.24
N GLU A 59 -8.28 -14.21 3.77
CA GLU A 59 -7.41 -14.23 4.95
C GLU A 59 -6.08 -13.53 4.67
N GLU A 60 -5.50 -13.71 3.48
CA GLU A 60 -4.28 -13.02 3.06
C GLU A 60 -4.47 -11.50 2.92
N VAL A 61 -5.61 -11.05 2.37
CA VAL A 61 -5.94 -9.61 2.32
C VAL A 61 -6.11 -9.07 3.73
N GLU A 62 -6.78 -9.80 4.64
CA GLU A 62 -6.92 -9.37 6.02
C GLU A 62 -5.55 -9.25 6.73
N ALA A 63 -4.67 -10.24 6.54
CA ALA A 63 -3.30 -10.17 7.05
C ALA A 63 -2.54 -8.97 6.49
N ALA A 64 -2.65 -8.72 5.17
CA ALA A 64 -2.04 -7.56 4.54
C ALA A 64 -2.56 -6.23 5.09
N LEU A 65 -3.88 -6.11 5.31
CA LEU A 65 -4.51 -4.92 5.90
C LEU A 65 -3.97 -4.65 7.31
N ARG A 66 -3.96 -5.69 8.17
CA ARG A 66 -3.47 -5.58 9.55
C ARG A 66 -2.00 -5.21 9.60
N THR A 67 -1.17 -5.81 8.76
CA THR A 67 0.26 -5.50 8.68
C THR A 67 0.51 -4.08 8.17
N THR A 68 -0.24 -3.65 7.15
CA THR A 68 -0.16 -2.29 6.60
C THR A 68 -0.55 -1.25 7.65
N LEU A 69 -1.63 -1.48 8.40
CA LEU A 69 -2.04 -0.59 9.50
C LEU A 69 -1.02 -0.53 10.63
N SER A 70 -0.36 -1.65 10.94
CA SER A 70 0.60 -1.72 12.04
C SER A 70 1.96 -1.12 11.69
N LYS A 71 2.41 -1.19 10.42
CA LYS A 71 3.81 -0.96 10.04
C LYS A 71 4.00 -0.11 8.79
N GLY A 72 2.93 0.26 8.09
CA GLY A 72 2.99 0.87 6.76
C GLY A 72 2.89 2.39 6.73
N PHE A 73 2.85 3.09 7.86
CA PHE A 73 2.61 4.53 7.87
C PHE A 73 3.64 5.30 8.72
N GLY A 74 3.86 6.57 8.38
CA GLY A 74 4.74 7.50 9.07
C GLY A 74 6.14 7.61 8.45
N GLY A 75 6.30 7.19 7.19
CA GLY A 75 7.59 7.19 6.49
C GLY A 75 7.77 8.42 5.59
N ASN A 76 7.45 8.24 4.31
CA ASN A 76 7.38 9.32 3.32
C ASN A 76 6.03 9.22 2.59
N HIS A 77 5.71 10.16 1.72
CA HIS A 77 4.39 10.20 1.07
C HIS A 77 4.41 9.66 -0.36
N CYS A 78 5.45 8.95 -0.80
CA CYS A 78 5.48 8.45 -2.18
C CYS A 78 4.52 7.26 -2.40
N LEU A 79 4.28 6.94 -3.66
CA LEU A 79 3.41 5.82 -4.06
C LEU A 79 4.08 4.45 -3.95
N CYS A 80 5.39 4.37 -4.14
CA CYS A 80 6.12 3.10 -4.23
C CYS A 80 6.22 2.39 -2.86
N HIS A 81 6.61 3.14 -1.84
CA HIS A 81 6.90 2.64 -0.49
C HIS A 81 6.57 3.66 0.61
N GLY A 82 5.66 4.59 0.31
CA GLY A 82 5.22 5.62 1.23
C GLY A 82 3.76 5.46 1.64
N ASP A 83 3.33 6.37 2.52
CA ASP A 83 2.03 6.39 3.15
C ASP A 83 0.90 6.43 2.12
N LEU A 84 1.06 7.22 1.05
CA LEU A 84 0.04 7.36 0.00
C LEU A 84 -0.11 6.07 -0.82
N GLY A 85 0.97 5.33 -1.06
CA GLY A 85 0.90 4.01 -1.67
C GLY A 85 0.24 2.97 -0.77
N ASN A 86 0.54 3.02 0.53
CA ASN A 86 -0.02 2.12 1.52
C ASN A 86 -1.50 2.40 1.82
N LEU A 87 -1.91 3.66 1.76
CA LEU A 87 -3.29 4.09 1.92
C LEU A 87 -4.20 3.50 0.83
N GLU A 88 -3.68 3.28 -0.38
CA GLU A 88 -4.45 2.73 -1.50
C GLU A 88 -5.05 1.35 -1.17
N LEU A 89 -4.33 0.49 -0.43
CA LEU A 89 -4.89 -0.79 0.01
C LEU A 89 -6.12 -0.59 0.90
N LEU A 90 -6.06 0.36 1.84
CA LEU A 90 -7.17 0.64 2.75
C LEU A 90 -8.39 1.21 1.98
N ILE A 91 -8.14 2.11 1.02
CA ILE A 91 -9.19 2.68 0.17
C ILE A 91 -9.92 1.57 -0.60
N GLN A 92 -9.17 0.68 -1.24
CA GLN A 92 -9.72 -0.40 -2.05
C GLN A 92 -10.47 -1.41 -1.18
N ALA A 93 -9.92 -1.79 -0.03
CA ALA A 93 -10.58 -2.71 0.90
C ALA A 93 -11.90 -2.14 1.43
N ALA A 94 -11.93 -0.85 1.78
CA ALA A 94 -13.15 -0.18 2.23
C ALA A 94 -14.25 -0.15 1.15
N ASP A 95 -13.88 0.03 -0.13
CA ASP A 95 -14.83 0.05 -1.24
C ASP A 95 -15.54 -1.29 -1.45
N THR A 96 -14.85 -2.41 -1.17
CA THR A 96 -15.46 -3.75 -1.27
C THR A 96 -16.52 -4.05 -0.22
N LYS A 97 -16.55 -3.30 0.89
CA LYS A 97 -17.39 -3.55 2.08
C LYS A 97 -17.17 -4.91 2.77
N MET A 98 -16.15 -5.68 2.39
CA MET A 98 -15.83 -6.95 3.05
C MET A 98 -15.08 -6.75 4.38
N TRP A 99 -14.33 -5.65 4.52
CA TRP A 99 -13.56 -5.30 5.72
C TRP A 99 -14.03 -3.96 6.28
N GLU A 100 -15.31 -3.86 6.68
CA GLU A 100 -15.92 -2.61 7.16
C GLU A 100 -15.12 -1.92 8.28
N TRP A 101 -14.45 -2.71 9.13
CA TRP A 101 -13.60 -2.25 10.22
C TRP A 101 -12.44 -1.34 9.76
N VAL A 102 -11.99 -1.45 8.51
CA VAL A 102 -10.92 -0.63 7.94
C VAL A 102 -11.32 0.85 7.84
N SER A 103 -12.63 1.14 7.73
CA SER A 103 -13.13 2.50 7.45
C SER A 103 -12.72 3.52 8.50
N ALA A 104 -12.72 3.14 9.79
CA ALA A 104 -12.35 4.02 10.88
C ALA A 104 -10.85 4.37 10.84
N ASP A 105 -10.00 3.39 10.61
CA ASP A 105 -8.55 3.61 10.46
C ASP A 105 -8.23 4.38 9.19
N LEU A 106 -8.91 4.11 8.07
CA LEU A 106 -8.75 4.84 6.82
C LEU A 106 -8.96 6.34 7.02
N GLN A 107 -10.05 6.75 7.68
CA GLN A 107 -10.32 8.17 7.94
C GLN A 107 -9.24 8.81 8.82
N ARG A 108 -8.87 8.14 9.92
CA ARG A 108 -7.84 8.63 10.85
C ARG A 108 -6.49 8.82 10.16
N ILE A 109 -6.06 7.81 9.42
CA ILE A 109 -4.75 7.80 8.73
C ILE A 109 -4.74 8.81 7.59
N THR A 110 -5.81 8.88 6.79
CA THR A 110 -5.94 9.91 5.74
C THR A 110 -5.81 11.31 6.34
N THR A 111 -6.47 11.58 7.47
CA THR A 111 -6.38 12.87 8.16
C THR A 111 -4.96 13.17 8.63
N SER A 112 -4.26 12.18 9.20
CA SER A 112 -2.86 12.31 9.61
C SER A 112 -1.96 12.66 8.43
N ILE A 113 -2.04 11.89 7.34
CA ILE A 113 -1.21 12.09 6.14
C ILE A 113 -1.45 13.49 5.54
N LEU A 114 -2.71 13.92 5.45
CA LEU A 114 -3.04 15.25 4.93
C LEU A 114 -2.53 16.37 5.85
N GLY A 115 -2.57 16.16 7.16
CA GLY A 115 -1.98 17.07 8.15
C GLY A 115 -0.47 17.19 7.99
N ASP A 116 0.22 16.05 7.82
CA ASP A 116 1.67 16.02 7.61
C ASP A 116 2.04 16.74 6.30
N ILE A 117 1.39 16.38 5.19
CA ILE A 117 1.59 17.03 3.87
C ILE A 117 1.33 18.54 3.93
N HIS A 118 0.36 18.99 4.73
CA HIS A 118 0.08 20.41 4.90
C HIS A 118 1.24 21.17 5.56
N LEU A 119 1.97 20.52 6.45
CA LEU A 119 3.18 21.08 7.07
C LEU A 119 4.40 20.96 6.16
N GLY A 120 4.42 19.95 5.28
CA GLY A 120 5.43 19.73 4.26
C GLY A 120 5.37 18.31 3.74
N TRP A 121 5.79 18.09 2.50
CA TRP A 121 5.84 16.75 1.94
C TRP A 121 7.23 16.14 2.03
N ALA A 122 7.29 14.81 2.20
CA ALA A 122 8.50 14.01 2.05
C ALA A 122 8.35 13.02 0.88
N CYS A 123 9.35 12.97 -0.01
CA CYS A 123 9.44 11.97 -1.07
C CYS A 123 10.90 11.60 -1.37
N GLY A 124 11.10 10.61 -2.24
CA GLY A 124 12.43 10.14 -2.62
C GLY A 124 13.11 9.23 -1.58
N MET A 125 14.38 8.93 -1.86
CA MET A 125 15.24 8.06 -1.04
C MET A 125 16.24 8.87 -0.20
N LEU A 126 16.48 10.12 -0.58
CA LEU A 126 17.43 11.02 0.07
C LEU A 126 16.64 12.16 0.73
N PRO A 127 16.96 12.53 1.98
CA PRO A 127 16.39 13.71 2.61
C PRO A 127 16.58 14.95 1.73
N ASP A 128 15.61 15.86 1.75
CA ASP A 128 15.67 17.19 1.13
C ASP A 128 15.83 17.23 -0.40
N ILE A 129 15.62 16.11 -1.10
CA ILE A 129 15.60 16.05 -2.56
C ILE A 129 14.22 15.63 -3.05
N ASP A 130 13.47 16.62 -3.54
CA ASP A 130 12.22 16.36 -4.22
C ASP A 130 12.47 15.76 -5.61
N LEU A 131 11.90 14.56 -5.83
CA LEU A 131 11.90 13.93 -7.14
C LEU A 131 10.59 14.26 -7.87
N PRO A 132 10.61 14.60 -9.17
CA PRO A 132 9.39 14.89 -9.91
C PRO A 132 8.60 13.63 -10.32
N GLY A 133 9.12 12.44 -10.04
CA GLY A 133 8.59 11.17 -10.55
C GLY A 133 7.22 10.76 -9.98
N LEU A 134 6.53 9.86 -10.70
CA LEU A 134 5.24 9.33 -10.26
C LEU A 134 5.37 8.40 -9.05
N MET A 135 6.28 7.43 -9.07
CA MET A 135 6.29 6.40 -8.02
C MET A 135 6.98 6.85 -6.74
N THR A 136 8.01 7.69 -6.86
CA THR A 136 8.89 8.07 -5.73
C THR A 136 8.84 9.56 -5.43
N GLY A 137 7.98 10.33 -6.10
CA GLY A 137 8.09 11.78 -6.16
C GLY A 137 6.77 12.54 -6.12
N LEU A 138 6.87 13.85 -6.36
CA LEU A 138 5.79 14.83 -6.24
C LEU A 138 4.60 14.56 -7.16
N ALA A 139 4.85 14.06 -8.39
CA ALA A 139 3.76 13.72 -9.29
C ALA A 139 2.87 12.61 -8.70
N GLY A 140 3.46 11.64 -7.97
CA GLY A 140 2.71 10.61 -7.25
C GLY A 140 1.90 11.15 -6.10
N ILE A 141 2.50 12.05 -5.31
CA ILE A 141 1.82 12.71 -4.21
C ILE A 141 0.60 13.45 -4.73
N GLY A 142 0.79 14.34 -5.71
CA GLY A 142 -0.30 15.08 -6.33
C GLY A 142 -1.37 14.15 -6.92
N TYR A 143 -0.97 13.09 -7.61
CA TYR A 143 -1.91 12.12 -8.18
C TYR A 143 -2.78 11.45 -7.11
N GLN A 144 -2.17 10.97 -6.02
CA GLN A 144 -2.92 10.29 -4.97
C GLN A 144 -3.82 11.26 -4.19
N LEU A 145 -3.40 12.51 -3.99
CA LEU A 145 -4.26 13.53 -3.40
C LEU A 145 -5.49 13.81 -4.27
N LEU A 146 -5.33 13.92 -5.59
CA LEU A 146 -6.44 14.01 -6.54
C LEU A 146 -7.34 12.78 -6.45
N ARG A 147 -6.76 11.60 -6.29
CA ARG A 147 -7.50 10.36 -6.13
C ARG A 147 -8.32 10.32 -4.84
N ILE A 148 -7.75 10.75 -3.72
CA ILE A 148 -8.47 10.84 -2.44
C ILE A 148 -9.64 11.84 -2.56
N ALA A 149 -9.43 12.97 -3.24
CA ALA A 149 -10.46 13.99 -3.43
C ALA A 149 -11.56 13.58 -4.42
N ALA A 150 -11.23 12.81 -5.46
CA ALA A 150 -12.15 12.43 -6.53
C ALA A 150 -11.98 10.96 -6.96
N PRO A 151 -12.27 9.98 -6.07
CA PRO A 151 -11.95 8.56 -6.30
C PRO A 151 -12.74 7.92 -7.44
N ARG A 152 -13.87 8.51 -7.85
CA ARG A 152 -14.67 8.06 -9.01
C ARG A 152 -14.14 8.58 -10.34
N THR A 153 -13.32 9.63 -10.33
CA THR A 153 -12.81 10.29 -11.53
C THR A 153 -11.35 9.97 -11.78
N VAL A 154 -10.56 9.84 -10.71
CA VAL A 154 -9.14 9.58 -10.79
C VAL A 154 -8.88 8.09 -10.49
N PRO A 155 -8.46 7.31 -11.50
CA PRO A 155 -8.28 5.87 -11.34
C PRO A 155 -7.09 5.55 -10.42
N SER A 156 -7.02 4.30 -9.95
CA SER A 156 -5.86 3.83 -9.21
C SER A 156 -4.73 3.43 -10.16
N VAL A 157 -3.63 4.21 -10.15
CA VAL A 157 -2.41 3.84 -10.90
C VAL A 157 -1.73 2.60 -10.33
N LEU A 158 -1.87 2.36 -9.01
CA LEU A 158 -1.27 1.20 -8.33
C LEU A 158 -1.97 -0.12 -8.65
N LEU A 159 -3.21 -0.05 -9.11
CA LEU A 159 -3.98 -1.17 -9.66
C LEU A 159 -4.02 -1.19 -11.19
N LEU A 160 -3.34 -0.24 -11.86
CA LEU A 160 -3.43 -0.05 -13.31
C LEU A 160 -4.87 0.05 -13.81
N SER A 161 -5.74 0.69 -13.03
CA SER A 161 -7.16 0.81 -13.34
C SER A 161 -7.37 1.63 -14.62
N PRO A 162 -8.33 1.24 -15.48
CA PRO A 162 -8.64 2.02 -16.67
C PRO A 162 -9.25 3.38 -16.30
N SER A 163 -9.16 4.35 -17.21
CA SER A 163 -9.89 5.61 -17.07
C SER A 163 -11.40 5.34 -16.95
N PRO A 164 -12.12 6.04 -16.07
CA PRO A 164 -13.57 6.06 -16.09
C PRO A 164 -14.05 6.46 -17.48
N ARG A 165 -15.08 5.77 -17.98
CA ARG A 165 -15.75 6.09 -19.25
C ARG A 165 -16.85 7.11 -19.04
#